data_AF-A0A061NNJ2-F1
#
_entry.id   AF-A0A061NNJ2-F1
#
_cell.length_a   1.000
_cell.length_b   1.000
_cell.length_c   1.000
_cell.angle_alpha   90.00
_cell.angle_beta   90.00
_cell.angle_gamma   90.00
#
_symmetry.space_group_name_H-M   'P 1'
#
loop_
_entity.id
_entity.type
_entity.pdbx_description
1 polymer ?
#
loop_
_entity_poly.entity_id
_entity_poly.type
_entity_poly.pdbx_seq_one_letter_code
_entity_poly.pdbx_strand_id
1 'polypeptide(L)'
;MLSPEKLWEDVLGVIQKEISKPSYETWLVHLKPIAYKNDTFYIQAKDSRTKAWIEDRYRSVISKEMERITGRSVNVVVTLTERVQLWTQLTGLS
;
A
#
# COMPACT_ATOMS: atom_id res chain seq x y z
N MET A 1 -0.94 -12.34 13.67
CA MET A 1 -0.86 -10.96 13.13
C MET A 1 -0.55 -11.08 11.65
N LEU A 2 -1.31 -10.47 10.73
CA LEU A 2 -0.96 -10.51 9.30
C LEU A 2 0.27 -9.63 9.08
N SER A 3 1.30 -10.14 8.39
CA SER A 3 2.44 -9.33 7.96
C SER A 3 1.99 -8.37 6.85
N PRO A 4 2.35 -7.07 6.92
CA PRO A 4 2.00 -6.11 5.88
C PRO A 4 2.68 -6.45 4.54
N GLU A 5 3.86 -7.07 4.56
CA GLU A 5 4.54 -7.60 3.38
C GLU A 5 3.70 -8.68 2.71
N LYS A 6 3.24 -9.66 3.49
CA LYS A 6 2.45 -10.78 2.95
C LYS A 6 1.11 -10.31 2.37
N LEU A 7 0.41 -9.41 3.07
CA LEU A 7 -0.84 -8.83 2.56
C LEU A 7 -0.61 -8.07 1.26
N TRP A 8 0.49 -7.31 1.17
CA TRP A 8 0.81 -6.56 -0.04
C TRP A 8 1.16 -7.46 -1.22
N GLU A 9 1.93 -8.52 -1.00
CA GLU A 9 2.24 -9.51 -2.03
C GLU A 9 0.97 -10.17 -2.59
N ASP A 10 0.03 -10.53 -1.72
CA ASP A 10 -1.24 -11.13 -2.14
C ASP A 10 -2.08 -10.15 -2.96
N VAL A 11 -2.13 -8.87 -2.57
CA VAL A 11 -2.80 -7.79 -3.32
C VAL A 11 -2.12 -7.56 -4.68
N LEU A 12 -0.78 -7.48 -4.71
CA LEU A 12 -0.02 -7.30 -5.94
C LEU A 12 -0.27 -8.43 -6.95
N GLY A 13 -0.35 -9.67 -6.46
CA GLY A 13 -0.64 -10.84 -7.30
C GLY A 13 -2.01 -10.79 -7.98
N VAL A 14 -2.98 -10.08 -7.40
CA VAL A 14 -4.28 -9.82 -8.05
C VAL A 14 -4.16 -8.67 -9.04
N ILE A 15 -3.67 -7.50 -8.60
CA ILE A 15 -3.62 -6.29 -9.43
C ILE A 15 -2.75 -6.48 -10.67
N GLN A 16 -1.65 -7.25 -10.58
CA GLN A 16 -0.76 -7.53 -11.72
C GLN A 16 -1.48 -8.22 -12.88
N LYS A 17 -2.60 -8.92 -12.63
CA LYS A 17 -3.42 -9.56 -13.68
C LYS A 17 -4.36 -8.58 -14.38
N GLU A 18 -4.61 -7.42 -13.78
CA GLU A 18 -5.60 -6.44 -14.23
C GLU A 18 -4.99 -5.23 -14.95
N ILE A 19 -3.66 -5.07 -14.89
CA ILE A 19 -2.97 -3.90 -15.42
C ILE A 19 -1.84 -4.28 -16.37
N SER A 20 -1.48 -3.36 -17.26
CA SER A 20 -0.35 -3.58 -18.17
C SER A 20 0.98 -3.70 -17.40
N LYS A 21 1.89 -4.54 -17.90
CA LYS A 21 3.24 -4.70 -17.34
C LYS A 21 3.99 -3.36 -17.17
N PRO A 22 4.00 -2.44 -18.15
CA PRO A 22 4.63 -1.13 -17.97
C PRO A 22 3.99 -0.28 -16.86
N SER A 23 2.66 -0.31 -16.73
CA SER A 23 1.97 0.39 -15.63
C SER A 23 2.36 -0.19 -14.28
N TYR A 24 2.43 -1.53 -14.17
CA TYR A 24 2.84 -2.21 -12.94
C TYR A 24 4.26 -1.82 -12.52
N GLU A 25 5.21 -1.92 -13.44
CA GLU A 25 6.63 -1.59 -13.19
C GLU A 25 6.81 -0.11 -12.88
N THR A 26 6.01 0.78 -13.47
CA THR A 26 6.13 2.22 -13.22
C THR A 26 5.61 2.62 -11.84
N TRP A 27 4.46 2.06 -11.44
CA TRP A 27 3.66 2.60 -10.34
C TRP A 27 3.60 1.73 -9.09
N LEU A 28 3.60 0.40 -9.21
CA LEU A 28 3.32 -0.51 -8.08
C LEU A 28 4.57 -1.19 -7.53
N VAL A 29 5.53 -1.59 -8.38
CA VAL A 29 6.70 -2.39 -7.96
C VAL A 29 7.59 -1.69 -6.92
N HIS A 30 7.56 -0.35 -6.88
CA HIS A 30 8.35 0.45 -5.95
C HIS A 30 7.60 0.84 -4.68
N LEU A 31 6.33 0.44 -4.55
CA LEU A 31 5.57 0.69 -3.36
C LEU A 31 6.02 -0.26 -2.25
N LYS A 32 6.32 0.30 -1.08
CA LYS A 32 6.80 -0.48 0.06
C LYS A 32 5.73 -0.52 1.15
N PRO A 33 5.25 -1.70 1.55
CA PRO A 33 4.35 -1.81 2.69
C PRO A 33 5.11 -1.39 3.96
N ILE A 34 4.44 -0.64 4.83
CA ILE A 34 5.05 -0.13 6.07
C ILE A 34 4.41 -0.79 7.29
N ALA A 35 3.08 -0.78 7.34
CA ALA A 35 2.34 -1.29 8.49
C ALA A 35 0.88 -1.58 8.11
N TYR A 36 0.28 -2.50 8.85
CA TYR A 36 -1.16 -2.70 8.85
C TYR A 36 -1.67 -2.67 10.29
N LYS A 37 -2.40 -1.61 10.66
CA LYS A 37 -2.91 -1.41 12.03
C LYS A 37 -4.23 -0.65 11.99
N ASN A 38 -5.15 -1.00 12.89
CA ASN A 38 -6.48 -0.35 13.02
C ASN A 38 -7.19 -0.23 11.65
N ASP A 39 -7.22 -1.35 10.91
CA ASP A 39 -7.80 -1.44 9.57
C ASP A 39 -7.26 -0.37 8.59
N THR A 40 -6.04 0.13 8.83
CA THR A 40 -5.34 1.07 7.97
C THR A 40 -4.03 0.45 7.48
N PHE A 41 -3.90 0.36 6.16
CA PHE A 41 -2.69 -0.08 5.48
C PHE A 41 -1.88 1.12 5.04
N TYR A 42 -0.64 1.17 5.51
CA TYR A 42 0.31 2.24 5.20
C TYR A 42 1.30 1.77 4.16
N ILE A 43 1.43 2.52 3.07
CA ILE A 43 2.31 2.18 1.96
C ILE A 43 3.14 3.39 1.50
N GLN A 44 4.44 3.16 1.29
CA GLN A 44 5.37 4.19 0.84
C GLN A 44 5.39 4.26 -0.68
N ALA A 45 5.25 5.47 -1.23
CA ALA A 45 5.55 5.76 -2.62
C ALA A 45 6.98 6.31 -2.78
N LYS A 46 7.61 6.05 -3.93
CA LYS A 46 8.97 6.54 -4.25
C LYS A 46 9.05 8.06 -4.42
N ASP A 47 7.99 8.68 -4.94
CA ASP A 47 7.90 10.11 -5.18
C ASP A 47 6.43 10.59 -5.16
N SER A 48 6.24 11.91 -5.21
CA SER A 48 4.93 12.56 -5.19
C SER A 48 4.06 12.20 -6.39
N ARG A 49 4.65 11.90 -7.54
CA ARG A 49 3.91 11.49 -8.76
C ARG A 49 3.31 10.11 -8.56
N THR A 50 4.09 9.16 -8.06
CA THR A 50 3.58 7.83 -7.70
C THR A 50 2.51 7.91 -6.64
N LYS A 51 2.70 8.72 -5.59
CA LYS A 51 1.67 8.94 -4.57
C LYS A 51 0.35 9.43 -5.18
N ALA A 52 0.40 10.52 -5.96
CA ALA A 52 -0.79 11.11 -6.56
C ALA A 52 -1.51 10.13 -7.49
N TRP A 53 -0.77 9.40 -8.32
CA TRP A 53 -1.35 8.42 -9.24
C TRP A 53 -2.02 7.27 -8.50
N ILE A 54 -1.40 6.74 -7.44
CA ILE A 54 -2.00 5.68 -6.63
C ILE A 54 -3.25 6.17 -5.91
N GLU A 55 -3.21 7.37 -5.33
CA GLU A 55 -4.36 7.96 -4.64
C GLU A 55 -5.55 8.18 -5.57
N ASP A 56 -5.30 8.69 -6.78
CA ASP A 56 -6.32 9.00 -7.78
C ASP A 56 -6.89 7.75 -8.48
N ARG A 57 -6.04 6.76 -8.77
CA ARG A 57 -6.39 5.66 -9.68
C ARG A 57 -6.51 4.29 -9.02
N TYR A 58 -5.70 3.99 -8.01
CA TYR A 58 -5.57 2.63 -7.48
C TYR A 58 -5.94 2.47 -6.01
N ARG A 59 -6.15 3.55 -5.27
CA ARG A 59 -6.48 3.48 -3.84
C ARG A 59 -7.73 2.64 -3.58
N SER A 60 -8.77 2.86 -4.39
CA SER A 60 -10.03 2.11 -4.28
C SER A 60 -9.83 0.62 -4.60
N VAL A 61 -9.10 0.32 -5.68
CA VAL A 61 -8.79 -1.06 -6.09
C VAL A 61 -8.00 -1.78 -5.00
N ILE A 62 -6.94 -1.16 -4.49
CA ILE A 62 -6.11 -1.72 -3.42
C ILE A 62 -6.95 -1.96 -2.16
N SER A 63 -7.75 -0.99 -1.74
CA SER A 63 -8.62 -1.09 -0.57
C SER A 63 -9.60 -2.25 -0.70
N LYS A 64 -10.24 -2.39 -1.87
CA LYS A 64 -11.18 -3.47 -2.18
C LYS A 64 -10.51 -4.85 -2.15
N GLU A 65 -9.32 -4.99 -2.73
CA GLU A 65 -8.60 -6.26 -2.71
C GLU A 65 -8.11 -6.63 -1.30
N MET A 66 -7.65 -5.64 -0.52
CA MET A 66 -7.33 -5.86 0.89
C MET A 66 -8.56 -6.29 1.69
N GLU A 67 -9.72 -5.69 1.44
CA GLU A 67 -10.98 -6.09 2.08
C GLU A 67 -11.37 -7.52 1.71
N ARG A 68 -11.20 -7.91 0.44
CA ARG A 68 -11.47 -9.27 -0.02
C ARG A 68 -10.60 -10.32 0.69
N ILE A 69 -9.34 -9.98 0.95
CA ILE A 69 -8.37 -10.87 1.60
C ILE A 69 -8.60 -10.91 3.12
N THR A 70 -8.87 -9.75 3.74
CA THR A 70 -8.94 -9.62 5.20
C THR A 70 -10.36 -9.80 5.77
N GLY A 71 -11.39 -9.72 4.93
CA GLY A 71 -12.80 -9.71 5.33
C GLY A 71 -13.23 -8.44 6.07
N ARG A 72 -12.43 -7.36 6.02
CA ARG A 72 -12.68 -6.09 6.73
C ARG A 72 -12.42 -4.92 5.81
N SER A 73 -13.16 -3.82 6.00
CA SER A 73 -12.88 -2.59 5.23
C SER A 73 -11.51 -2.04 5.61
N VAL A 74 -10.61 -1.90 4.63
CA VAL A 74 -9.24 -1.42 4.85
C VAL A 74 -9.04 -0.03 4.25
N ASN A 75 -8.69 0.93 5.08
CA ASN A 75 -8.26 2.26 4.65
C ASN A 75 -6.80 2.21 4.13
N VAL A 76 -6.55 2.78 2.95
CA VAL A 76 -5.20 2.83 2.38
C VAL A 76 -4.65 4.25 2.50
N VAL A 77 -3.46 4.38 3.11
CA VAL A 77 -2.74 5.64 3.28
C VAL A 77 -1.40 5.55 2.55
N VAL A 78 -1.22 6.41 1.53
CA VAL A 78 0.03 6.50 0.78
C VAL A 78 0.89 7.61 1.37
N THR A 79 2.17 7.37 1.60
CA THR A 79 3.10 8.31 2.23
C THR A 79 4.40 8.43 1.45
N LEU A 80 5.11 9.54 1.65
CA LEU A 80 6.49 9.71 1.19
C LEU A 80 7.45 9.42 2.36
N THR A 81 8.66 8.95 2.03
CA THR A 81 9.74 8.55 2.96
C THR A 81 9.99 9.53 4.11
N GLU A 82 9.80 10.82 3.85
CA GLU A 82 10.14 11.90 4.79
C GLU A 82 9.24 11.94 6.02
N ARG A 83 8.02 11.38 5.93
CA ARG A 83 7.10 11.34 7.07
C ARG A 83 7.19 10.04 7.86
N VAL A 84 7.58 8.92 7.23
CA VAL A 84 7.56 7.57 7.84
C VAL A 84 8.39 7.49 9.11
N GLN A 85 9.61 8.03 9.07
CA GLN A 85 10.54 7.95 10.20
C GLN A 85 10.00 8.62 11.47
N LEU A 86 9.21 9.70 11.34
CA LEU A 86 8.64 10.40 12.49
C LEU A 86 7.56 9.58 13.21
N TRP A 87 6.67 8.87 12.49
CA TRP A 87 5.64 8.07 13.16
C TRP A 87 6.13 6.69 13.59
N THR A 88 7.14 6.09 12.96
CA THR A 88 7.75 4.86 13.51
C THR A 88 8.40 5.14 14.86
N GLN A 89 9.08 6.29 15.02
CA GLN A 89 9.71 6.70 16.28
C GLN A 89 8.69 7.10 17.36
N LEU A 90 7.60 7.79 16.98
CA LEU A 90 6.59 8.25 17.95
C LEU A 90 5.58 7.16 18.35
N THR A 91 5.43 6.08 17.58
CA THR A 91 4.46 5.01 17.85
C THR A 91 5.07 3.73 18.42
N GLY A 92 6.38 3.70 18.68
CA GLY A 92 7.05 2.60 19.38
C GLY A 92 7.05 1.26 18.63
N LEU A 93 6.91 1.27 17.31
CA LEU A 93 6.97 0.06 16.48
C LEU A 93 8.45 -0.36 16.33
N SER A 94 8.86 -1.33 17.15
CA SER A 94 10.13 -2.09 17.05
C SER A 94 9.83 -3.50 16.60
#